data_AF-A0A8X6K9U7-F1
#
_entry.id   AF-A0A8X6K9U7-F1
#
_cell.length_a   1.000
_cell.length_b   1.000
_cell.length_c   1.000
_cell.angle_alpha   90.00
_cell.angle_beta   90.00
_cell.angle_gamma   90.00
#
_symmetry.space_group_name_H-M   'P 1'
#
loop_
_entity.id
_entity.type
_entity.pdbx_description
1 polymer ?
#
loop_
_entity_poly.entity_id
_entity_poly.type
_entity_poly.pdbx_seq_one_letter_code
_entity_poly.pdbx_strand_id
1 'polypeptide(L)'
;MFLVNHEAQIGFEEEKESAEINAEQPLCLGTCNCNRLGSYGESCDVISGQCECKTGVGGLRCDRCEPGYWGLHKIVADGNVGCLPCDCNFRGSARDDCEQMTGRCVCKHGILGMKCDICPEGTVLGEDGCMDGKLQKIFY
;
A
#
# COMPACT_ATOMS: atom_id res chain seq x y z
N MET A 1 64.62 42.36 3.06
CA MET A 1 64.58 40.89 3.17
C MET A 1 63.22 40.46 2.65
N PHE A 2 63.13 40.11 1.36
CA PHE A 2 63.30 38.75 0.81
C PHE A 2 62.28 37.77 1.43
N LEU A 3 61.16 37.52 0.73
CA LEU A 3 60.82 36.32 -0.08
C LEU A 3 60.62 35.05 0.79
N VAL A 4 59.70 34.09 0.61
CA VAL A 4 58.61 33.74 -0.32
C VAL A 4 57.88 32.53 0.33
N ASN A 5 56.57 32.40 0.06
CA ASN A 5 55.65 31.23 0.01
C ASN A 5 56.00 29.89 0.68
N HIS A 6 55.00 29.13 1.15
CA HIS A 6 54.27 28.12 0.36
C HIS A 6 53.40 27.23 1.27
N GLU A 7 52.12 27.17 0.92
CA GLU A 7 51.18 26.03 1.03
C GLU A 7 51.28 25.02 2.19
N ALA A 8 50.17 24.90 2.92
CA ALA A 8 49.73 23.61 3.45
C ALA A 8 48.24 23.45 3.14
N GLN A 9 47.95 23.23 1.86
CA GLN A 9 46.67 22.73 1.39
C GLN A 9 46.70 21.22 1.62
N ILE A 10 46.15 20.77 2.75
CA ILE A 10 45.87 19.34 2.95
C ILE A 10 44.63 19.02 2.12
N GLY A 11 44.85 18.75 0.84
CA GLY A 11 43.90 18.06 0.00
C GLY A 11 43.78 16.63 0.52
N PHE A 12 42.57 16.24 0.93
CA PHE A 12 42.24 14.83 1.05
C PHE A 12 42.00 14.33 -0.36
N GLU A 13 42.88 13.42 -0.78
CA GLU A 13 42.86 12.76 -2.08
C GLU A 13 41.50 12.07 -2.31
N GLU A 14 40.94 12.30 -3.50
CA GLU A 14 39.84 11.53 -4.06
C GLU A 14 40.34 10.09 -4.24
N GLU A 15 40.05 9.20 -3.28
CA GLU A 15 40.12 7.77 -3.54
C GLU A 15 38.98 7.39 -4.48
N LYS A 16 39.31 7.52 -5.76
CA LYS A 16 38.61 6.98 -6.91
C LYS A 16 38.55 5.46 -6.74
N GLU A 17 37.53 4.97 -6.04
CA GLU A 17 37.29 3.54 -5.96
C GLU A 17 36.93 3.05 -7.36
N SER A 18 37.92 2.40 -7.95
CA SER A 18 37.88 1.86 -9.29
C SER A 18 37.05 0.59 -9.21
N ALA A 19 35.77 0.66 -9.60
CA ALA A 19 34.92 -0.51 -9.71
C ALA A 19 35.39 -1.39 -10.87
N GLU A 20 36.23 -2.37 -10.57
CA GLU A 20 36.51 -3.51 -11.44
C GLU A 20 35.33 -4.49 -11.37
N ILE A 21 34.38 -4.37 -12.30
CA ILE A 21 33.25 -5.31 -12.43
C ILE A 21 33.69 -6.59 -13.16
N ASN A 22 34.11 -7.60 -12.42
CA ASN A 22 34.21 -8.97 -12.93
C ASN A 22 32.81 -9.59 -13.03
N ALA A 23 32.40 -9.96 -14.25
CA ALA A 23 31.07 -10.43 -14.62
C ALA A 23 30.75 -11.88 -14.19
N GLU A 24 30.96 -12.20 -12.91
CA GLU A 24 30.53 -13.46 -12.25
C GLU A 24 29.98 -13.23 -10.84
N GLN A 25 29.46 -12.03 -10.54
CA GLN A 25 28.74 -11.75 -9.31
C GLN A 25 27.24 -11.72 -9.58
N PRO A 26 26.40 -12.49 -8.86
CA PRO A 26 24.96 -12.34 -8.97
C PRO A 26 24.64 -10.91 -8.55
N LEU A 27 23.96 -10.18 -9.43
CA LEU A 27 23.57 -8.79 -9.24
C LEU A 27 22.90 -8.64 -7.87
N CYS A 28 23.63 -8.14 -6.87
CA CYS A 28 23.04 -7.77 -5.59
C CYS A 28 22.10 -6.61 -5.85
N LEU A 29 20.82 -6.93 -6.08
CA LEU A 29 19.75 -5.96 -6.13
C LEU A 29 19.78 -5.23 -4.77
N GLY A 30 19.87 -3.89 -4.83
CA GLY A 30 20.28 -3.04 -3.70
C GLY A 30 19.54 -3.29 -2.37
N THR A 31 20.07 -2.70 -1.30
CA THR A 31 19.59 -2.84 0.09
C THR A 31 18.08 -3.08 0.25
N CYS A 32 17.71 -4.16 0.94
CA CYS A 32 16.32 -4.47 1.28
C CYS A 32 15.73 -3.34 2.14
N ASN A 33 14.75 -2.62 1.60
CA ASN A 33 14.08 -1.50 2.25
C ASN A 33 12.62 -1.86 2.55
N CYS A 34 12.41 -2.99 3.22
CA CYS A 34 11.07 -3.48 3.53
C CYS A 34 10.36 -2.57 4.54
N ASN A 35 9.10 -2.23 4.28
CA ASN A 35 8.30 -1.39 5.15
C ASN A 35 7.90 -2.16 6.41
N ARG A 36 8.36 -1.71 7.58
CA ARG A 36 8.11 -2.38 8.87
C ARG A 36 6.64 -2.59 9.22
N LEU A 37 5.74 -1.71 8.76
CA LEU A 37 4.30 -1.89 8.98
C LEU A 37 3.75 -2.99 8.08
N GLY A 38 4.27 -3.10 6.86
CA GLY A 38 3.76 -3.96 5.80
C GLY A 38 4.47 -5.29 5.60
N SER A 39 5.67 -5.49 6.13
CA SER A 39 6.44 -6.74 6.01
C SER A 39 6.57 -7.48 7.34
N TYR A 40 6.82 -8.79 7.28
CA TYR A 40 7.14 -9.62 8.44
C TYR A 40 8.58 -9.41 8.94
N GLY A 41 9.47 -8.90 8.09
CA GLY A 41 10.86 -8.61 8.44
C GLY A 41 11.50 -7.59 7.50
N GLU A 42 12.80 -7.38 7.68
CA GLU A 42 13.61 -6.44 6.89
C GLU A 42 14.36 -7.13 5.75
N SER A 43 14.40 -8.46 5.74
CA SER A 43 14.98 -9.26 4.67
C SER A 43 14.06 -9.33 3.47
N CYS A 44 14.67 -9.41 2.29
CA CYS A 44 14.01 -9.62 1.01
C CYS A 44 14.68 -10.78 0.27
N ASP A 45 13.95 -11.37 -0.67
CA ASP A 45 14.47 -12.43 -1.52
C ASP A 45 15.71 -11.97 -2.29
N VAL A 46 16.78 -12.77 -2.29
CA VAL A 46 18.10 -12.35 -2.79
C VAL A 46 18.17 -12.21 -4.32
N ILE A 47 17.19 -12.77 -5.04
CA ILE A 47 17.14 -12.71 -6.51
C ILE A 47 16.17 -11.61 -6.96
N SER A 48 14.94 -11.63 -6.46
CA SER A 48 13.88 -10.72 -6.86
C SER A 48 13.86 -9.40 -6.08
N GLY A 49 14.48 -9.35 -4.90
CA GLY A 49 14.38 -8.23 -3.96
C GLY A 49 13.00 -8.09 -3.30
N GLN A 50 12.11 -9.07 -3.44
CA GLN A 50 10.77 -9.02 -2.89
C GLN A 50 10.80 -9.24 -1.38
N CYS A 51 10.24 -8.30 -0.63
CA CYS A 51 10.00 -8.43 0.80
C CYS A 51 8.82 -9.38 1.08
N GLU A 52 8.86 -10.06 2.23
CA GLU A 52 7.73 -10.89 2.68
C GLU A 52 6.62 -10.01 3.26
N CYS A 53 5.57 -9.79 2.45
CA CYS A 53 4.48 -8.88 2.80
C CYS A 53 3.42 -9.56 3.69
N LYS A 54 2.89 -8.77 4.62
CA LYS A 54 1.73 -9.13 5.45
C LYS A 54 0.46 -9.17 4.60
N THR A 55 -0.58 -9.79 5.14
CA THR A 55 -1.88 -9.94 4.47
C THR A 55 -2.42 -8.62 3.92
N GLY A 56 -2.82 -8.62 2.64
CA GLY A 56 -3.40 -7.47 1.95
C GLY A 56 -2.40 -6.34 1.65
N VAL A 57 -1.11 -6.54 1.90
CA VAL A 57 -0.03 -5.59 1.61
C VAL A 57 0.73 -6.06 0.37
N GLY A 58 1.08 -5.13 -0.51
CA GLY A 58 1.79 -5.43 -1.74
C GLY A 58 2.90 -4.45 -2.06
N GLY A 59 3.54 -4.70 -3.21
CA GLY A 59 4.71 -3.97 -3.68
C GLY A 59 6.02 -4.63 -3.27
N LEU A 60 7.11 -4.29 -3.97
CA LEU A 60 8.43 -4.88 -3.75
C LEU A 60 8.90 -4.72 -2.30
N ARG A 61 8.50 -3.61 -1.67
CA ARG A 61 8.87 -3.21 -0.31
C ARG A 61 7.73 -3.33 0.69
N CYS A 62 6.60 -3.92 0.31
CA CYS A 62 5.39 -4.02 1.15
C CYS A 62 4.89 -2.65 1.64
N ASP A 63 4.91 -1.64 0.76
CA ASP A 63 4.74 -0.23 1.09
C ASP A 63 3.34 0.32 0.78
N ARG A 64 2.43 -0.52 0.29
CA ARG A 64 1.06 -0.15 -0.05
C ARG A 64 0.09 -1.30 0.18
N CYS A 65 -1.19 -1.01 0.29
CA CYS A 65 -2.19 -2.06 0.27
C CYS A 65 -2.41 -2.56 -1.17
N GLU A 66 -2.73 -3.84 -1.29
CA GLU A 66 -3.21 -4.40 -2.55
C GLU A 66 -4.59 -3.82 -2.92
N PRO A 67 -5.00 -3.86 -4.19
CA PRO A 67 -6.37 -3.52 -4.58
C PRO A 67 -7.39 -4.31 -3.74
N GLY A 68 -8.42 -3.63 -3.23
CA GLY A 68 -9.39 -4.25 -2.33
C GLY A 68 -8.97 -4.27 -0.85
N TYR A 69 -7.84 -3.65 -0.49
CA TYR A 69 -7.38 -3.49 0.89
C TYR A 69 -7.02 -2.04 1.24
N TRP A 70 -7.00 -1.72 2.54
CA TRP A 70 -6.72 -0.38 3.06
C TRP A 70 -6.09 -0.41 4.46
N GLY A 71 -5.52 0.72 4.88
CA GLY A 71 -5.18 0.95 6.29
C GLY A 71 -3.76 0.55 6.71
N LEU A 72 -2.77 0.49 5.81
CA LEU A 72 -1.37 0.16 6.18
C LEU A 72 -0.77 1.02 7.30
N HIS A 73 -1.21 2.28 7.41
CA HIS A 73 -0.76 3.23 8.44
C HIS A 73 -1.38 2.99 9.83
N LYS A 74 -2.37 2.10 9.93
CA LYS A 74 -3.05 1.82 11.19
C LYS A 74 -2.17 0.89 12.03
N ILE A 75 -1.79 1.35 13.21
CA ILE A 75 -1.28 0.46 14.26
C ILE A 75 -2.49 -0.35 14.71
N VAL A 76 -2.63 -1.58 14.20
CA VAL A 76 -3.82 -2.36 14.52
C VAL A 76 -3.72 -2.84 15.96
N ALA A 77 -4.53 -2.24 16.83
CA ALA A 77 -4.61 -2.58 18.25
C ALA A 77 -5.25 -3.97 18.47
N ASP A 78 -6.01 -4.47 17.49
CA ASP A 78 -6.83 -5.69 17.62
C ASP A 78 -6.11 -6.97 17.16
N GLY A 79 -4.79 -6.91 16.93
CA GLY A 79 -3.99 -8.06 16.50
C GLY A 79 -4.08 -8.39 15.00
N ASN A 80 -4.81 -7.61 14.19
CA ASN A 80 -4.68 -7.71 12.73
C ASN A 80 -3.32 -7.21 12.26
N VAL A 81 -2.75 -7.87 11.27
CA VAL A 81 -1.40 -7.56 10.77
C VAL A 81 -1.49 -7.32 9.26
N GLY A 82 -1.06 -6.15 8.78
CA GLY A 82 -1.12 -5.77 7.37
C GLY A 82 -2.25 -4.80 7.05
N CYS A 83 -2.88 -4.94 5.88
CA CYS A 83 -4.03 -4.13 5.47
C CYS A 83 -5.36 -4.86 5.69
N LEU A 84 -6.43 -4.11 5.91
CA LEU A 84 -7.79 -4.63 6.10
C LEU A 84 -8.52 -4.69 4.75
N PRO A 85 -9.41 -5.68 4.54
CA PRO A 85 -10.22 -5.73 3.35
C PRO A 85 -11.17 -4.52 3.25
N CYS A 86 -11.48 -4.13 2.02
CA CYS A 86 -12.38 -3.03 1.73
C CYS A 86 -13.84 -3.37 2.07
N ASP A 87 -14.28 -4.61 1.91
CA ASP A 87 -15.66 -5.07 2.15
C ASP A 87 -16.73 -4.17 1.53
N CYS A 88 -16.46 -3.65 0.33
CA CYS A 88 -17.42 -2.85 -0.43
C CYS A 88 -18.60 -3.72 -0.87
N ASN A 89 -19.83 -3.26 -0.63
CA ASN A 89 -21.01 -3.97 -1.07
C ASN A 89 -21.06 -3.98 -2.61
N PHE A 90 -21.03 -5.16 -3.23
CA PHE A 90 -20.96 -5.30 -4.69
C PHE A 90 -22.19 -4.72 -5.43
N ARG A 91 -23.37 -4.72 -4.77
CA ARG A 91 -24.59 -4.13 -5.36
C ARG A 91 -24.52 -2.62 -5.30
N GLY A 92 -24.05 -2.07 -4.18
CA GLY A 92 -24.06 -0.64 -3.95
C GLY A 92 -22.81 0.13 -4.35
N SER A 93 -21.70 -0.55 -4.59
CA SER A 93 -20.42 0.08 -4.94
C SER A 93 -20.24 0.13 -6.45
N ALA A 94 -19.63 1.22 -6.94
CA ALA A 94 -19.26 1.37 -8.34
C ALA A 94 -18.03 0.53 -8.71
N ARG A 95 -17.23 0.15 -7.71
CA ARG A 95 -15.98 -0.62 -7.82
C ARG A 95 -15.82 -1.53 -6.60
N ASP A 96 -14.91 -2.50 -6.70
CA ASP A 96 -14.56 -3.45 -5.64
C ASP A 96 -13.40 -2.96 -4.73
N ASP A 97 -12.65 -1.95 -5.18
CA ASP A 97 -11.63 -1.27 -4.39
C ASP A 97 -12.18 -0.09 -3.56
N CYS A 98 -11.38 0.35 -2.60
CA CYS A 98 -11.68 1.47 -1.72
C CYS A 98 -10.46 2.38 -1.52
N GLU A 99 -10.70 3.57 -0.95
CA GLU A 99 -9.62 4.50 -0.64
C GLU A 99 -8.65 3.91 0.39
N GLN A 100 -7.36 3.78 0.02
CA GLN A 100 -6.35 3.07 0.81
C GLN A 100 -6.13 3.62 2.23
N MET A 101 -6.46 4.89 2.49
CA MET A 101 -6.32 5.48 3.84
C MET A 101 -7.58 5.31 4.70
N THR A 102 -8.76 5.50 4.12
CA THR A 102 -10.00 5.57 4.92
C THR A 102 -10.83 4.30 4.85
N GLY A 103 -10.60 3.46 3.84
CA GLY A 103 -11.42 2.28 3.56
C GLY A 103 -12.78 2.61 2.97
N ARG A 104 -12.97 3.84 2.48
CA ARG A 104 -14.22 4.32 1.90
C ARG A 104 -14.40 3.81 0.48
N CYS A 105 -15.52 3.14 0.25
CA CYS A 105 -15.93 2.66 -1.07
C CYS A 105 -16.54 3.79 -1.91
N VAL A 106 -16.45 3.66 -3.23
CA VAL A 106 -17.13 4.58 -4.16
C VAL A 106 -18.55 4.06 -4.38
N CYS A 107 -19.55 4.74 -3.83
CA CYS A 107 -20.94 4.29 -3.94
C CYS A 107 -21.58 4.69 -5.26
N LYS A 108 -22.48 3.83 -5.76
CA LYS A 108 -23.41 4.18 -6.84
C LYS A 108 -24.37 5.26 -6.36
N HIS A 109 -25.06 5.90 -7.31
CA HIS A 109 -25.95 7.02 -7.04
C HIS A 109 -27.06 6.63 -6.04
N GLY A 110 -27.31 7.49 -5.05
CA GLY A 110 -28.37 7.29 -4.05
C GLY A 110 -28.05 6.30 -2.93
N ILE A 111 -26.85 5.71 -2.91
CA ILE A 111 -26.40 4.76 -1.89
C ILE A 111 -25.38 5.43 -0.97
N LEU A 112 -25.46 5.13 0.33
CA LEU A 112 -24.71 5.76 1.40
C LEU A 112 -23.89 4.73 2.18
N GLY A 113 -23.10 5.23 3.15
CA GLY A 113 -22.26 4.41 4.03
C GLY A 113 -20.82 4.28 3.55
N MET A 114 -19.94 3.81 4.43
CA MET A 114 -18.53 3.56 4.09
C MET A 114 -18.37 2.36 3.15
N LYS A 115 -19.32 1.41 3.23
CA LYS A 115 -19.34 0.15 2.49
C LYS A 115 -20.44 0.10 1.42
N CYS A 116 -21.10 1.23 1.16
CA CYS A 116 -22.18 1.36 0.16
C CYS A 116 -23.33 0.37 0.36
N ASP A 117 -23.74 0.21 1.61
CA ASP A 117 -24.73 -0.74 2.11
C ASP A 117 -25.94 -0.05 2.77
N ILE A 118 -25.95 1.30 2.79
CA ILE A 118 -27.01 2.09 3.41
C ILE A 118 -27.88 2.73 2.33
N CYS A 119 -29.18 2.46 2.37
CA CYS A 119 -30.18 3.09 1.54
C CYS A 119 -30.98 4.16 2.32
N PRO A 120 -31.56 5.16 1.64
CA PRO A 120 -32.49 6.11 2.27
C PRO A 120 -33.66 5.42 2.97
N GLU A 121 -34.27 6.10 3.94
CA GLU A 121 -35.38 5.56 4.71
C GLU A 121 -36.53 5.08 3.81
N GLY A 122 -37.07 3.89 4.11
CA GLY A 122 -38.14 3.26 3.34
C GLY A 122 -37.68 2.49 2.08
N THR A 123 -36.37 2.49 1.78
CA THR A 123 -35.81 1.75 0.65
C THR A 123 -34.85 0.65 1.09
N VAL A 124 -34.65 -0.36 0.24
CA VAL A 124 -33.75 -1.51 0.47
C VAL A 124 -32.80 -1.66 -0.71
N LEU A 125 -31.60 -2.18 -0.45
CA LEU A 125 -30.59 -2.39 -1.49
C LEU A 125 -30.96 -3.58 -2.39
N GLY A 126 -31.39 -3.28 -3.61
CA GLY A 126 -31.68 -4.24 -4.68
C GLY A 126 -30.51 -4.42 -5.64
N GLU A 127 -30.78 -5.03 -6.79
CA GLU A 127 -29.78 -5.31 -7.83
C GLU A 127 -29.27 -4.04 -8.53
N ASP A 128 -30.17 -3.10 -8.79
CA ASP A 128 -29.87 -1.83 -9.47
C ASP A 128 -29.74 -0.63 -8.51
N GLY A 129 -29.67 -0.88 -7.20
CA GLY A 129 -29.57 0.15 -6.16
C GLY A 129 -30.77 0.17 -5.22
N CYS A 130 -31.05 1.32 -4.61
CA CYS A 130 -32.10 1.42 -3.59
C CYS A 130 -33.50 1.40 -4.23
N MET A 131 -34.36 0.48 -3.76
CA MET A 131 -35.72 0.27 -4.24
C MET A 131 -36.74 0.38 -3.08
N ASP A 132 -37.99 0.76 -3.34
CA ASP A 132 -39.03 0.84 -2.31
C ASP A 132 -39.28 -0.54 -1.67
N GLY A 133 -39.00 -0.64 -0.36
CA GLY A 133 -39.14 -1.89 0.40
C GLY A 133 -40.58 -2.38 0.52
N LYS A 134 -41.58 -1.55 0.16
CA LYS A 134 -43.00 -1.96 0.15
C LYS A 134 -43.34 -2.91 -1.00
N LEU A 135 -42.56 -2.95 -2.07
CA LEU A 135 -42.78 -3.85 -3.21
C LEU A 135 -42.29 -5.28 -2.97
N GLN A 136 -41.43 -5.51 -1.97
CA GLN A 136 -40.96 -6.85 -1.59
C GLN A 136 -42.00 -7.69 -0.84
N LYS A 137 -43.05 -7.07 -0.30
CA LYS A 137 -44.12 -7.77 0.45
C LYS A 137 -45.25 -8.35 -0.43
N ILE A 138 -45.14 -8.26 -1.75
CA ILE A 138 -46.21 -8.71 -2.67
C ILE A 138 -45.88 -10.08 -3.31
N PHE A 139 -44.68 -10.64 -3.06
CA PHE A 139 -44.23 -11.91 -3.64
C PHE A 139 -44.11 -13.09 -2.64
N TYR A 140 -44.67 -12.98 -1.44
CA TYR A 140 -44.81 -14.09 -0.48
C TYR A 140 -46.21 -14.15 0.11
#